data_AF-A0A9E3KS21-F1
#
_entry.id   AF-A0A9E3KS21-F1
#
_cell.length_a   1.000
_cell.length_b   1.000
_cell.length_c   1.000
_cell.angle_alpha   90.00
_cell.angle_beta   90.00
_cell.angle_gamma   90.00
#
_symmetry.space_group_name_H-M   'P 1'
#
loop_
_entity.id
_entity.type
_entity.pdbx_description
1 polymer ?
#
loop_
_entity_poly.entity_id
_entity_poly.type
_entity_poly.pdbx_seq_one_letter_code
_entity_poly.pdbx_strand_id
1 'polypeptide(L)'
;MTRMLINDFFSVQEKHSDSNRIEAALILNPEHAIFTGHFPQKPVVPGVCMVQIVREMIEADRQIKLQLVLADSIKFLNVIDPNETTSINLSVQISVDEVFQYKVAATIFSGEVIYFKLSGIFSIVNG
;
A
#
# COMPACT_ATOMS: atom_id res chain seq x y z
N MET A 1 -13.97 1.21 12.08
CA MET A 1 -12.55 1.63 11.99
C MET A 1 -12.38 2.43 10.72
N THR A 2 -11.88 3.66 10.82
CA THR A 2 -11.71 4.58 9.68
C THR A 2 -10.60 4.04 8.77
N ARG A 3 -10.99 3.46 7.64
CA ARG A 3 -10.08 3.23 6.50
C ARG A 3 -9.98 4.57 5.80
N MET A 4 -8.76 5.05 5.57
CA MET A 4 -8.56 6.38 4.98
C MET A 4 -8.52 6.28 3.46
N LEU A 5 -8.00 5.17 2.90
CA LEU A 5 -7.84 5.01 1.46
C LEU A 5 -8.67 3.86 0.88
N ILE A 6 -8.80 2.72 1.56
CA ILE A 6 -9.61 1.60 1.07
C ILE A 6 -11.08 2.05 0.90
N ASN A 7 -11.65 1.71 -0.26
CA ASN A 7 -13.01 2.02 -0.73
C ASN A 7 -13.25 3.51 -1.06
N ASP A 8 -12.19 4.31 -1.14
CA ASP A 8 -12.27 5.72 -1.57
C ASP A 8 -11.18 6.01 -2.61
N PHE A 9 -9.93 5.93 -2.20
CA PHE A 9 -8.75 6.10 -3.08
C PHE A 9 -8.47 4.86 -3.94
N PHE A 10 -8.72 3.67 -3.39
CA PHE A 10 -8.58 2.41 -4.11
C PHE A 10 -9.55 1.35 -3.59
N SER A 11 -9.88 0.37 -4.44
CA SER A 11 -10.65 -0.81 -4.06
C SER A 11 -9.83 -2.09 -4.28
N VAL A 12 -10.20 -3.15 -3.55
CA VAL A 12 -9.58 -4.48 -3.67
C VAL A 12 -10.47 -5.35 -4.57
N GLN A 13 -9.96 -5.78 -5.71
CA GLN A 13 -10.68 -6.69 -6.62
C GLN A 13 -10.48 -8.15 -6.21
N GLU A 14 -9.22 -8.52 -5.98
CA GLU A 14 -8.83 -9.87 -5.60
C GLU A 14 -7.77 -9.80 -4.52
N LYS A 15 -7.80 -10.77 -3.60
CA LYS A 15 -6.81 -10.91 -2.53
C LYS A 15 -6.59 -12.37 -2.21
N HIS A 16 -5.32 -12.76 -2.19
CA HIS A 16 -4.85 -14.04 -1.66
C HIS A 16 -3.92 -13.76 -0.49
N SER A 17 -4.15 -14.40 0.65
CA SER A 17 -3.28 -14.25 1.81
C SER A 17 -3.14 -15.57 2.57
N ASP A 18 -1.94 -15.79 3.09
CA ASP A 18 -1.60 -16.79 4.08
C ASP A 18 -0.94 -16.11 5.29
N SER A 19 -0.22 -16.83 6.16
CA SER A 19 0.42 -16.25 7.35
C SER A 19 1.58 -15.29 7.07
N ASN A 20 2.32 -15.48 5.98
CA ASN A 20 3.54 -14.73 5.67
C ASN A 20 3.44 -13.86 4.42
N ARG A 21 2.34 -13.93 3.69
CA ARG A 21 2.18 -13.22 2.42
C ARG A 21 0.77 -12.66 2.21
N ILE A 22 0.71 -11.51 1.55
CA ILE A 22 -0.51 -10.91 0.99
C ILE A 22 -0.21 -10.59 -0.47
N GLU A 23 -1.06 -11.07 -1.36
CA GLU A 23 -1.12 -10.68 -2.77
C GLU A 23 -2.49 -10.09 -3.05
N ALA A 24 -2.54 -8.93 -3.70
CA ALA A 24 -3.81 -8.28 -4.03
C ALA A 24 -3.77 -7.59 -5.39
N ALA A 25 -4.91 -7.64 -6.10
CA ALA A 25 -5.19 -6.80 -7.25
C ALA A 25 -6.05 -5.63 -6.78
N LEU A 26 -5.59 -4.41 -7.05
CA LEU A 26 -6.18 -3.15 -6.60
C LEU A 26 -6.56 -2.28 -7.79
N ILE A 27 -7.65 -1.54 -7.65
CA ILE A 27 -8.11 -0.55 -8.62
C ILE A 27 -8.05 0.82 -7.96
N LEU A 28 -7.27 1.73 -8.54
CA LEU A 28 -7.20 3.12 -8.11
C LEU A 28 -8.45 3.87 -8.57
N ASN A 29 -8.89 4.84 -7.78
CA ASN A 29 -9.97 5.76 -8.15
C ASN A 29 -9.37 7.06 -8.74
N PRO A 30 -9.31 7.23 -10.08
CA PRO A 30 -8.73 8.43 -10.69
C PRO A 30 -9.50 9.72 -10.36
N GLU A 31 -10.77 9.61 -9.95
CA GLU A 31 -11.61 10.76 -9.58
C GLU A 31 -11.38 11.22 -8.13
N HIS A 32 -10.51 10.54 -7.37
CA HIS A 32 -10.29 10.87 -5.97
C HIS A 32 -9.71 12.29 -5.80
N ALA A 33 -10.26 13.06 -4.85
CA ALA A 33 -9.95 14.47 -4.66
C ALA A 33 -8.46 14.78 -4.44
N ILE A 34 -7.68 13.82 -3.91
CA ILE A 34 -6.23 13.98 -3.73
C ILE A 34 -5.48 14.29 -5.04
N PHE A 35 -6.00 13.84 -6.18
CA PHE A 35 -5.41 14.08 -7.50
C PHE A 35 -5.71 15.48 -8.02
N THR A 36 -6.73 16.17 -7.48
CA THR A 36 -7.03 17.57 -7.81
C THR A 36 -6.01 18.54 -7.22
N GLY A 37 -5.26 18.12 -6.19
CA GLY A 37 -4.25 18.94 -5.52
C GLY A 37 -2.81 18.71 -5.98
N HIS A 38 -2.51 17.62 -6.71
CA HIS A 38 -1.13 17.24 -7.06
C HIS A 38 -0.87 17.35 -8.58
N PHE A 39 -0.31 18.52 -8.94
CA PHE A 39 0.03 19.06 -10.27
C PHE A 39 -1.17 19.27 -11.23
N PRO A 40 -1.54 20.53 -11.53
CA PRO A 40 -2.55 20.82 -12.53
C PRO A 40 -2.21 20.11 -13.85
N GLN A 41 -3.15 19.28 -14.33
CA GLN A 41 -3.07 18.47 -15.57
C GLN A 41 -2.14 17.23 -15.56
N LYS A 42 -1.48 16.88 -14.45
CA LYS A 42 -0.66 15.65 -14.34
C LYS A 42 -0.88 14.96 -13.00
N PRO A 43 -2.00 14.26 -12.81
CA PRO A 43 -2.28 13.58 -11.56
C PRO A 43 -1.27 12.46 -11.33
N VAL A 44 -0.75 12.39 -10.11
CA VAL A 44 0.23 11.38 -9.70
C VAL A 44 -0.17 10.82 -8.35
N VAL A 45 -0.08 9.50 -8.20
CA VAL A 45 -0.22 8.83 -6.90
C VAL A 45 0.87 9.34 -5.94
N PRO A 46 0.51 10.02 -4.84
CA PRO A 46 1.50 10.47 -3.87
C PRO A 46 2.21 9.28 -3.22
N GLY A 47 3.52 9.39 -3.01
CA GLY A 47 4.31 8.30 -2.41
C GLY A 47 3.82 7.88 -1.03
N VAL A 48 3.30 8.82 -0.23
CA VAL A 48 2.69 8.53 1.07
C VAL A 48 1.43 7.66 0.96
N CYS A 49 0.67 7.78 -0.13
CA CYS A 49 -0.49 6.91 -0.38
C CYS A 49 -0.04 5.48 -0.67
N MET A 50 1.10 5.28 -1.34
CA MET A 50 1.65 3.93 -1.57
C MET A 50 2.07 3.26 -0.26
N VAL A 51 2.70 4.00 0.66
CA VAL A 51 3.01 3.51 2.02
C VAL A 51 1.71 3.17 2.77
N GLN A 52 0.70 4.03 2.65
CA GLN A 52 -0.59 3.84 3.30
C GLN A 52 -1.36 2.64 2.74
N ILE A 53 -1.32 2.37 1.43
CA ILE A 53 -1.90 1.17 0.82
C ILE A 53 -1.31 -0.09 1.47
N VAL A 54 0.02 -0.17 1.58
CA VAL A 54 0.68 -1.32 2.23
C VAL A 54 0.18 -1.50 3.66
N ARG A 55 0.14 -0.41 4.44
CA ARG A 55 -0.33 -0.44 5.82
C ARG A 55 -1.78 -0.90 5.93
N GLU A 56 -2.70 -0.25 5.21
CA GLU A 56 -4.13 -0.55 5.29
C GLU A 56 -4.44 -1.97 4.81
N MET A 57 -3.69 -2.49 3.83
CA MET A 57 -3.86 -3.87 3.37
C MET A 57 -3.46 -4.88 4.45
N ILE A 58 -2.36 -4.65 5.17
CA ILE A 58 -1.95 -5.52 6.28
C ILE A 58 -2.95 -5.40 7.45
N GLU A 59 -3.35 -4.19 7.82
CA GLU A 59 -4.33 -3.95 8.89
C GLU A 59 -5.67 -4.63 8.58
N ALA A 60 -6.18 -4.48 7.35
CA ALA A 60 -7.45 -5.06 6.93
C ALA A 60 -7.37 -6.59 6.83
N ASP A 61 -6.22 -7.14 6.44
CA ASP A 61 -6.04 -8.59 6.35
C ASP A 61 -5.91 -9.24 7.73
N ARG A 62 -5.10 -8.65 8.62
CA ARG A 62 -4.79 -9.21 9.95
C ARG A 62 -5.72 -8.74 11.06
N GLN A 63 -6.62 -7.79 10.79
CA GLN A 63 -7.53 -7.18 11.77
C GLN A 63 -6.78 -6.53 12.96
N ILE A 64 -5.67 -5.86 12.66
CA ILE A 64 -4.81 -5.15 13.62
C ILE A 64 -4.65 -3.69 13.22
N LYS A 65 -4.09 -2.88 14.13
CA LYS A 65 -3.66 -1.51 13.84
C LYS A 65 -2.16 -1.41 13.88
N LEU A 66 -1.58 -0.75 12.88
CA LEU A 66 -0.14 -0.66 12.67
C LEU A 66 0.34 0.78 12.57
N GLN A 67 1.55 1.00 13.07
CA GLN A 67 2.35 2.19 12.80
C GLN A 67 3.70 1.78 12.23
N LEU A 68 4.17 2.52 11.24
CA LEU A 68 5.52 2.36 10.72
C LEU A 68 6.51 2.88 11.77
N VAL A 69 7.39 2.01 12.27
CA VAL A 69 8.40 2.32 13.28
C VAL A 69 9.74 2.64 12.62
N LEU A 70 10.11 1.85 11.62
CA LEU A 70 11.36 1.98 10.89
C LEU A 70 11.10 1.68 9.42
N ALA A 71 11.69 2.49 8.54
CA ALA A 71 11.73 2.22 7.12
C ALA A 71 13.18 2.00 6.69
N ASP A 72 13.58 0.75 6.54
CA ASP A 72 14.93 0.39 6.08
C ASP A 72 15.17 0.89 4.65
N SER A 73 14.14 0.77 3.80
CA SER A 73 14.16 1.38 2.48
C SER A 73 12.75 1.69 1.99
N ILE A 74 12.61 2.83 1.32
CA ILE A 74 11.42 3.20 0.55
C ILE A 74 11.92 3.69 -0.81
N LYS A 75 11.47 3.04 -1.88
CA LYS A 75 11.88 3.36 -3.25
C LYS A 75 10.65 3.66 -4.10
N PHE A 76 10.58 4.88 -4.61
CA PHE A 76 9.62 5.31 -5.62
C PHE A 76 10.31 5.21 -6.98
N LEU A 77 10.07 4.11 -7.69
CA LEU A 77 10.84 3.72 -8.88
C LEU A 77 10.22 4.26 -10.16
N ASN A 78 8.88 4.33 -10.21
CA ASN A 78 8.14 4.88 -11.34
C ASN A 78 6.94 5.68 -10.83
N VAL A 79 6.48 6.62 -11.65
CA VAL A 79 5.29 7.43 -11.40
C VAL A 79 4.05 6.63 -11.80
N ILE A 80 2.99 6.70 -10.99
CA ILE A 80 1.66 6.18 -11.36
C ILE A 80 0.78 7.38 -11.70
N ASP A 81 0.41 7.52 -12.97
CA ASP A 81 -0.75 8.32 -13.37
C ASP A 81 -2.00 7.42 -13.25
N PRO A 82 -2.96 7.74 -12.36
CA PRO A 82 -4.13 6.88 -12.14
C PRO A 82 -5.07 6.80 -13.36
N ASN A 83 -4.97 7.72 -14.32
CA ASN A 83 -5.73 7.68 -15.57
C ASN A 83 -5.11 6.72 -16.61
N GLU A 84 -3.80 6.51 -16.55
CA GLU A 84 -3.09 5.59 -17.45
C GLU A 84 -2.98 4.19 -16.84
N THR A 85 -2.65 4.12 -15.54
CA THR A 85 -2.48 2.87 -14.78
C THR A 85 -3.44 2.85 -13.61
N THR A 86 -4.66 2.37 -13.88
CA THR A 86 -5.70 2.24 -12.85
C THR A 86 -5.60 0.93 -12.08
N SER A 87 -5.14 -0.14 -12.73
CA SER A 87 -4.99 -1.47 -12.14
C SER A 87 -3.54 -1.71 -11.69
N ILE A 88 -3.37 -1.98 -10.40
CA ILE A 88 -2.07 -2.27 -9.79
C ILE A 88 -2.15 -3.56 -8.96
N ASN A 89 -1.00 -4.20 -8.80
CA ASN A 89 -0.83 -5.36 -7.94
C ASN A 89 0.02 -4.98 -6.73
N LEU A 90 -0.33 -5.56 -5.59
CA LEU A 90 0.41 -5.44 -4.33
C LEU A 90 0.87 -6.83 -3.90
N SER A 91 2.17 -6.95 -3.68
CA SER A 91 2.80 -8.10 -3.02
C SER A 91 3.38 -7.65 -1.69
N VAL A 92 3.07 -8.35 -0.60
CA VAL A 92 3.61 -8.09 0.74
C VAL A 92 4.10 -9.40 1.33
N GLN A 93 5.37 -9.43 1.72
CA GLN A 93 5.94 -10.45 2.60
C GLN A 93 6.00 -9.93 4.02
N ILE A 94 5.62 -10.77 4.97
CA ILE A 94 5.45 -10.45 6.39
C ILE A 94 6.14 -11.52 7.20
N SER A 95 6.99 -11.09 8.13
CA SER A 95 7.46 -11.91 9.23
C SER A 95 7.23 -11.18 10.54
N VAL A 96 6.84 -11.93 11.57
CA VAL A 96 6.56 -11.38 12.90
C VAL A 96 7.63 -11.89 13.86
N ASP A 97 8.22 -11.00 14.65
CA ASP A 97 9.20 -11.37 15.66
C ASP A 97 8.55 -11.67 17.04
N GLU A 98 9.39 -12.02 18.02
CA GLU A 98 8.97 -12.42 19.36
C GLU A 98 8.28 -11.29 20.15
N VAL A 99 8.44 -10.03 19.73
CA VAL A 99 7.84 -8.85 20.36
C VAL A 99 6.69 -8.26 19.53
N PHE A 100 6.11 -9.05 18.63
CA PHE A 100 4.98 -8.67 17.76
C PHE A 100 5.27 -7.49 16.83
N GLN A 101 6.52 -7.33 16.40
CA GLN A 101 6.86 -6.42 15.31
C GLN A 101 6.75 -7.12 13.96
N TYR A 102 6.14 -6.42 13.01
CA TYR A 102 5.89 -6.89 11.66
C TYR A 102 7.01 -6.36 10.76
N LYS A 103 7.94 -7.23 10.38
CA LYS A 103 8.92 -6.97 9.32
C LYS A 103 8.24 -7.19 7.99
N VAL A 104 8.18 -6.13 7.19
CA VAL A 104 7.39 -6.06 5.96
C VAL A 104 8.31 -5.75 4.79
N ALA A 105 8.20 -6.55 3.73
CA ALA A 105 8.74 -6.24 2.41
C ALA A 105 7.58 -6.17 1.40
N ALA A 106 7.30 -5.00 0.85
CA ALA A 106 6.17 -4.76 -0.04
C ALA A 106 6.62 -4.24 -1.41
N THR A 107 5.90 -4.62 -2.46
CA THR A 107 6.08 -4.17 -3.84
C THR A 107 4.74 -3.82 -4.46
N ILE A 108 4.63 -2.64 -5.09
CA ILE A 108 3.51 -2.28 -5.96
C ILE A 108 4.00 -2.28 -7.40
N PHE A 109 3.28 -2.98 -8.28
CA PHE A 109 3.66 -3.18 -9.67
C PHE A 109 2.43 -3.29 -10.58
N SER A 110 2.62 -3.19 -11.89
CA SER A 110 1.61 -3.53 -12.90
C SER A 110 2.33 -4.12 -14.11
N GLY A 111 1.98 -5.36 -14.48
CA GLY A 111 2.78 -6.14 -15.43
C GLY A 111 4.23 -6.30 -14.94
N GLU A 112 5.19 -5.88 -15.76
CA GLU A 112 6.63 -5.93 -15.43
C GLU A 112 7.14 -4.65 -14.74
N VAL A 113 6.33 -3.58 -14.70
CA VAL A 113 6.73 -2.28 -14.17
C VAL A 113 6.54 -2.24 -12.66
N ILE A 114 7.62 -1.97 -11.93
CA ILE A 114 7.59 -1.78 -10.47
C ILE A 114 7.52 -0.29 -10.16
N TYR A 115 6.51 0.13 -9.43
CA TYR A 115 6.32 1.54 -9.04
C TYR A 115 6.91 1.84 -7.66
N PHE A 116 6.78 0.89 -6.74
CA PHE A 116 7.11 1.11 -5.34
C PHE A 116 7.70 -0.13 -4.69
N LYS A 117 8.70 0.08 -3.83
CA LYS A 117 9.18 -0.93 -2.88
C LYS A 117 9.32 -0.33 -1.49
N LEU A 118 8.93 -1.10 -0.49
CA LEU A 118 9.12 -0.77 0.92
C LEU A 118 9.69 -1.97 1.66
N SER A 119 10.73 -1.74 2.47
CA SER A 119 11.18 -2.66 3.51
C SER A 119 11.20 -1.90 4.83
N GLY A 120 10.57 -2.45 5.86
CA GLY A 120 10.55 -1.79 7.16
C GLY A 120 9.84 -2.59 8.24
N ILE A 121 9.74 -1.98 9.41
CA ILE A 121 9.16 -2.55 10.61
C ILE A 121 7.92 -1.76 11.00
N PHE A 122 6.82 -2.47 11.20
CA PHE A 122 5.58 -1.94 11.76
C PHE A 122 5.35 -2.53 13.15
N SER A 123 4.76 -1.75 14.06
CA SER A 123 4.33 -2.23 15.37
C SER A 123 2.83 -2.08 15.54
N ILE A 124 2.24 -2.94 16.37
CA ILE A 124 0.83 -2.84 16.74
C ILE A 124 0.62 -1.56 17.57
N VAL A 125 -0.45 -0.84 17.25
CA VAL A 125 -0.90 0.31 18.05
C VAL A 125 -2.15 -0.11 18.82
N ASN A 126 -2.08 -0.04 20.15
CA ASN A 126 -3.27 -0.18 20.98
C ASN A 126 -3.98 1.17 20.97
N GLY A 127 -5.12 1.23 20.28
CA GLY A 127 -6.02 2.39 20.27
C GLY A 127 -6.86 2.47 21.52
#